data_AF-A0A2V6FEB4-F1
#
_entry.id   AF-A0A2V6FEB4-F1
#
_cell.length_a   1.000
_cell.length_b   1.000
_cell.length_c   1.000
_cell.angle_alpha   90.00
_cell.angle_beta   90.00
_cell.angle_gamma   90.00
#
_symmetry.space_group_name_H-M   'P 1'
#
loop_
_entity.id
_entity.type
_entity.pdbx_description
1 polymer ?
#
loop_
_entity_poly.entity_id
_entity_poly.type
_entity_poly.pdbx_seq_one_letter_code
_entity_poly.pdbx_strand_id
1 'polypeptide(L)' 'AWKQALAANEKWTGVTVHYVDAQVDHGDIILQREVPILPGDTPESLHARIQEAEHVLYPEALAQVFRDMGRG' A
#
# COMPACT_ATOMS: atom_id res chain seq x y z
N ALA A 1 11.95 -0.52 -2.96
CA ALA A 1 10.60 -0.32 -3.52
C ALA A 1 10.46 1.01 -4.27
N TRP A 2 10.11 2.14 -3.64
CA TRP A 2 9.75 3.37 -4.38
C TRP A 2 10.89 4.00 -5.20
N LYS A 3 12.14 3.95 -4.71
CA LYS A 3 13.32 4.40 -5.48
C LYS A 3 13.50 3.62 -6.78
N GLN A 4 13.17 2.32 -6.77
CA GLN A 4 13.25 1.47 -7.96
C GLN A 4 12.12 1.78 -8.94
N ALA A 5 10.91 2.10 -8.44
CA ALA A 5 9.79 2.49 -9.30
C ALA A 5 10.10 3.75 -10.13
N LEU A 6 10.73 4.76 -9.51
CA LEU A 6 11.19 5.95 -10.23
C LEU A 6 12.31 5.62 -11.24
N ALA A 7 13.29 4.80 -10.85
CA ALA A 7 14.38 4.41 -11.74
C ALA A 7 13.90 3.57 -12.93
N ALA A 8 12.85 2.77 -12.75
CA ALA A 8 12.20 1.97 -13.79
C ALA A 8 11.19 2.76 -14.64
N ASN A 9 10.99 4.05 -14.34
CA ASN A 9 10.04 4.93 -15.04
C ASN A 9 8.60 4.36 -15.05
N GLU A 10 8.22 3.73 -13.94
CA GLU A 10 6.88 3.20 -13.71
C GLU A 10 5.85 4.35 -13.62
N LYS A 11 4.61 4.04 -13.97
CA LYS A 11 3.50 5.01 -13.89
C LYS A 11 2.74 4.92 -12.57
N TRP A 12 2.83 3.77 -11.91
CA TRP A 12 2.06 3.43 -10.72
C TRP A 12 2.94 2.70 -9.72
N THR A 13 2.67 2.94 -8.45
CA THR A 13 3.11 2.13 -7.34
C THR A 13 1.91 1.88 -6.43
N GLY A 14 2.09 1.34 -5.24
CA GLY A 14 0.95 1.06 -4.38
C GLY A 14 1.33 0.64 -2.98
N VAL A 15 0.28 0.48 -2.19
CA VAL A 15 0.31 0.02 -0.80
C VAL A 15 -0.63 -1.16 -0.69
N THR A 16 -0.18 -2.20 -0.01
CA THR A 16 -0.98 -3.41 0.25
C THR A 16 -0.97 -3.70 1.74
N VAL A 17 -2.16 -3.94 2.31
CA VAL A 17 -2.33 -4.48 3.67
C VAL A 17 -2.79 -5.92 3.52
N HIS A 18 -2.07 -6.83 4.13
CA HIS A 18 -2.31 -8.27 4.01
C HIS A 18 -2.13 -8.97 5.36
N TYR A 19 -2.65 -10.19 5.47
CA TYR A 19 -2.40 -11.03 6.65
C TYR A 19 -0.95 -11.52 6.65
N VAL A 20 -0.37 -11.68 7.83
CA VAL A 20 0.99 -12.21 7.98
C VAL A 20 0.95 -13.74 7.94
N ASP A 21 1.83 -14.35 7.16
CA ASP A 21 2.12 -15.78 7.19
C ASP A 21 3.64 -16.03 7.31
N ALA A 22 4.10 -17.27 7.09
CA ALA A 22 5.52 -17.63 7.21
C ALA A 22 6.39 -17.12 6.02
N GLN A 23 5.77 -16.61 4.97
CA GLN A 23 6.42 -16.11 3.77
C GLN A 23 6.36 -14.57 3.74
N VAL A 24 7.40 -13.95 3.19
CA VAL A 24 7.44 -12.49 3.08
C VAL A 24 6.44 -12.04 2.01
N ASP A 25 5.60 -11.06 2.37
CA ASP A 25 4.63 -10.39 1.49
C ASP A 25 3.66 -11.33 0.74
N HIS A 26 3.32 -12.49 1.33
CA HIS A 26 2.52 -13.53 0.66
C HIS A 26 1.08 -13.70 1.16
N GLY A 27 0.81 -13.39 2.43
CA GLY A 27 -0.51 -13.69 2.99
C GLY A 27 -1.66 -12.93 2.31
N ASP A 28 -2.90 -13.37 2.55
CA ASP A 28 -4.07 -12.88 1.82
C ASP A 28 -4.23 -11.36 1.94
N ILE A 29 -4.51 -10.72 0.81
CA ILE A 29 -4.71 -9.27 0.72
C ILE A 29 -6.02 -8.90 1.42
N ILE A 30 -5.95 -7.96 2.36
CA ILE A 30 -7.12 -7.34 2.99
C ILE A 30 -7.57 -6.17 2.12
N LEU A 31 -6.67 -5.23 1.82
CA LEU A 31 -6.89 -4.08 0.97
C LEU A 31 -5.62 -3.68 0.23
N GLN A 32 -5.78 -3.08 -0.95
CA GLN A 32 -4.69 -2.52 -1.75
C GLN A 32 -5.11 -1.19 -2.37
N ARG A 33 -4.15 -0.28 -2.53
CA ARG A 33 -4.36 1.03 -3.17
C ARG A 33 -3.22 1.36 -4.12
N GLU A 34 -3.59 1.77 -5.33
CA GLU A 34 -2.66 2.32 -6.30
C GLU A 34 -2.30 3.77 -5.93
N VAL A 35 -1.03 4.12 -6.14
CA VAL A 35 -0.47 5.45 -5.93
C VAL A 35 0.16 5.88 -7.25
N PRO A 36 -0.32 6.96 -7.89
CA PRO A 36 0.26 7.44 -9.14
C PRO A 36 1.67 7.96 -8.91
N ILE A 37 2.57 7.75 -9.89
CA ILE A 37 3.86 8.42 -9.97
C ILE A 37 3.68 9.63 -10.90
N LEU A 38 3.89 10.83 -10.37
CA LEU A 38 3.64 12.07 -11.08
C LEU A 38 4.90 12.56 -11.81
N PRO A 39 4.74 13.26 -12.94
CA PRO A 39 5.87 13.89 -13.61
C PRO A 39 6.64 14.83 -12.67
N GLY A 40 7.94 14.61 -12.54
CA GLY A 40 8.81 15.41 -11.68
C GLY A 40 8.90 14.93 -10.22
N ASP A 41 8.30 13.78 -9.88
CA ASP A 41 8.49 13.19 -8.55
C ASP A 41 9.97 12.94 -8.24
N THR A 42 10.39 13.41 -7.07
CA THR A 42 11.60 12.92 -6.40
C THR A 42 11.26 11.68 -5.57
N PRO A 43 12.26 10.84 -5.20
CA PRO A 43 12.05 9.73 -4.28
C PRO A 43 11.35 10.11 -2.98
N GLU A 44 11.62 11.30 -2.45
CA GLU A 44 11.04 11.81 -1.22
C GLU A 44 9.57 12.19 -1.42
N SER A 45 9.24 12.88 -2.51
CA SER A 45 7.85 13.24 -2.83
C SER A 45 6.97 12.03 -3.13
N LEU A 46 7.51 11.03 -3.83
CA LEU A 46 6.81 9.77 -4.06
C LEU A 46 6.62 9.00 -2.75
N HIS A 47 7.66 8.94 -1.91
CA HIS A 47 7.57 8.27 -0.62
C HIS A 47 6.53 8.92 0.30
N ALA A 48 6.48 10.25 0.36
CA ALA A 48 5.48 10.97 1.14
C ALA A 48 4.05 10.62 0.68
N ARG A 49 3.81 10.56 -0.64
CA ARG A 49 2.52 10.15 -1.19
C ARG A 49 2.15 8.71 -0.87
N ILE A 50 3.12 7.80 -0.90
CA ILE A 50 2.93 6.41 -0.48
C ILE A 50 2.56 6.34 1.01
N GLN A 51 3.25 7.10 1.87
CA GLN A 51 2.96 7.16 3.31
C GLN A 51 1.56 7.73 3.59
N GLU A 52 1.14 8.75 2.86
CA GLU A 52 -0.24 9.27 2.94
C GLU A 52 -1.26 8.17 2.59
N ALA A 53 -1.00 7.41 1.53
CA ALA A 53 -1.86 6.29 1.15
C ALA A 53 -1.87 5.17 2.20
N GLU A 54 -0.72 4.85 2.81
CA GLU A 54 -0.57 3.90 3.93
C GLU A 54 -1.40 4.32 5.14
N HIS A 55 -1.27 5.57 5.58
CA HIS A 55 -1.98 6.10 6.75
C HIS A 55 -3.50 6.05 6.61
N VAL A 56 -4.02 6.13 5.38
CA VAL A 56 -5.45 5.99 5.10
C VAL A 56 -5.85 4.51 4.95
N LEU A 57 -5.07 3.72 4.20
CA LEU A 57 -5.42 2.34 3.88
C LEU A 57 -5.38 1.43 5.12
N TYR A 58 -4.44 1.66 6.04
CA TYR A 58 -4.23 0.78 7.19
C TYR A 58 -5.42 0.78 8.18
N PRO A 59 -5.94 1.94 8.64
CA PRO A 59 -7.15 1.97 9.47
C PRO A 59 -8.38 1.40 8.75
N GLU A 60 -8.52 1.63 7.43
CA GLU A 60 -9.62 1.06 6.64
C GLU A 60 -9.58 -0.48 6.63
N ALA A 61 -8.39 -1.05 6.46
CA ALA A 61 -8.18 -2.49 6.49
C ALA A 61 -8.51 -3.07 7.87
N LEU A 62 -8.07 -2.42 8.95
CA LEU A 62 -8.44 -2.84 10.31
C LEU A 62 -9.95 -2.80 10.53
N ALA A 63 -10.62 -1.73 10.09
CA ALA A 63 -12.07 -1.62 10.21
C ALA A 63 -12.80 -2.71 9.42
N GLN A 64 -12.28 -3.12 8.26
CA GLN A 64 -12.80 -4.25 7.50
C GLN A 64 -12.65 -5.57 8.27
N VAL A 65 -11.46 -5.84 8.81
CA VAL A 65 -11.22 -7.03 9.65
C VAL A 65 -12.20 -7.10 10.82
N PHE A 66 -12.41 -5.99 11.54
CA PHE A 66 -13.37 -5.95 12.65
C PHE A 66 -14.83 -6.20 12.20
N ARG A 67 -15.25 -5.65 11.06
CA ARG A 67 -16.58 -5.91 10.49
C ARG A 67 -16.78 -7.37 10.11
N ASP A 68 -15.75 -8.00 9.55
CA ASP A 68 -15.82 -9.39 9.11
C ASP A 68 -15.79 -10.36 10.31
N MET A 69 -15.09 -10.03 11.39
CA MET A 69 -15.12 -10.79 12.65
C MET A 69 -16.47 -10.71 13.38
N GLY A 70 -17.19 -9.58 13.29
CA GLY A 70 -18.50 -9.38 13.91
C GLY A 70 -19.68 -10.02 13.17
N ARG A 71 -19.42 -10.71 12.05
CA ARG A 71 -20.42 -11.43 11.25
C ARG A 71 -20.56 -12.93 11.63
N GLY A 72 -20.00 -13.33 12.78
CA GLY A 72 -20.14 -14.66 13.37
C GLY A 72 -21.34 -14.81 14.29
#